data_AF-A0A1F8ZRP1-F1
#
_entry.id   AF-A0A1F8ZRP1-F1
#
_cell.length_a   1.000
_cell.length_b   1.000
_cell.length_c   1.000
_cell.angle_alpha   90.00
_cell.angle_beta   90.00
_cell.angle_gamma   90.00
#
_symmetry.space_group_name_H-M   'P 1'
#
loop_
_entity.id
_entity.type
_entity.pdbx_description
1 polymer ?
#
loop_
_entity_poly.entity_id
_entity_poly.type
_entity_poly.pdbx_seq_one_letter_code
_entity_poly.pdbx_strand_id
1 'polypeptide(L)'
;MTLRHSLLEKGGKGGFEGISGQKIFPYIVCLLVIISGCAGYYAKKADVHNKLGIEYVVKKDYDNAIAELNKAIELNPKKIEIYYNLGVVYTYKDETSKEGEEAYLKAVEYSDNASDSGHKRVLPYAYYNLACIYALRGDKDKAFAYLEKAASFGSVVYHSMQRDKEMDSLRDDPRFKELLDRARKDGK
;
A
#
# COMPACT_ATOMS: atom_id res chain seq x y z
N MET A 1 23.95 -82.29 -10.39
CA MET A 1 23.79 -81.41 -11.58
C MET A 1 22.70 -80.41 -11.21
N THR A 2 22.93 -79.10 -11.06
CA THR A 2 23.99 -78.23 -11.57
C THR A 2 24.07 -76.99 -10.66
N LEU A 3 25.28 -76.47 -10.48
CA LEU A 3 25.64 -75.30 -9.69
C LEU A 3 25.27 -73.96 -10.39
N ARG A 4 25.15 -72.91 -9.55
CA ARG A 4 25.54 -71.48 -9.74
C ARG A 4 24.74 -70.58 -10.71
N HIS A 5 24.12 -69.55 -10.13
CA HIS A 5 24.53 -68.14 -10.20
C HIS A 5 23.64 -67.34 -9.22
N SER A 6 24.12 -66.89 -8.05
CA SER A 6 24.95 -65.69 -7.83
C SER A 6 24.41 -64.43 -8.51
N LEU A 7 23.53 -63.69 -7.81
CA LEU A 7 23.60 -62.23 -7.76
C LEU A 7 23.33 -61.75 -6.33
N LEU A 8 24.39 -61.16 -5.79
CA LEU A 8 24.49 -60.49 -4.50
C LEU A 8 23.70 -59.18 -4.50
N GLU A 9 23.04 -58.95 -3.36
CA GLU A 9 23.01 -57.71 -2.59
C GLU A 9 23.45 -56.41 -3.28
N LYS A 10 22.53 -55.44 -3.32
CA LYS A 10 22.68 -54.10 -2.71
C LYS A 10 21.42 -53.27 -2.92
N GLY A 11 20.50 -53.35 -1.96
CA GLY A 11 19.39 -52.41 -1.82
C GLY A 11 19.38 -51.91 -0.38
N GLY A 12 20.06 -50.78 -0.14
CA GLY A 12 20.17 -50.18 1.18
C GLY A 12 18.80 -49.88 1.77
N LYS A 13 18.49 -50.53 2.90
CA LYS A 13 17.40 -50.15 3.78
C LYS A 13 17.78 -48.86 4.50
N GLY A 14 17.66 -47.73 3.81
CA GLY A 14 17.58 -46.42 4.44
C GLY A 14 16.21 -46.29 5.08
N GLY A 15 16.07 -46.76 6.32
CA GLY A 15 14.86 -46.57 7.09
C GLY A 15 14.64 -45.08 7.32
N PHE A 16 13.62 -44.51 6.67
CA PHE A 16 12.93 -43.36 7.23
C PHE A 16 12.11 -43.87 8.42
N GLU A 17 12.77 -43.98 9.57
CA GLU A 17 12.05 -44.13 10.83
C GLU A 17 11.17 -42.89 11.01
N GLY A 18 9.86 -43.11 10.98
CA GLY A 18 8.84 -42.09 11.09
C GLY A 18 9.03 -41.27 12.35
N ILE A 19 9.37 -40.00 12.18
CA ILE A 19 9.28 -39.02 13.26
C ILE A 19 7.78 -38.85 13.54
N SER A 20 7.32 -39.39 14.67
CA SER A 20 5.92 -39.28 15.08
C SER A 20 5.50 -37.80 15.12
N GLY A 21 4.31 -37.48 14.59
CA GLY A 21 3.82 -36.10 14.45
C GLY A 21 3.82 -35.28 15.76
N GLN A 22 3.87 -35.94 16.92
CA GLN A 22 4.00 -35.29 18.23
C GLN A 22 5.38 -34.65 18.50
N LYS A 23 6.47 -35.15 17.88
CA LYS A 23 7.83 -34.62 18.12
C LYS A 23 8.16 -33.39 17.26
N ILE A 24 7.47 -33.21 16.13
CA ILE A 24 7.66 -32.07 15.21
C ILE A 24 6.79 -30.87 15.64
N PHE A 25 5.64 -31.15 16.24
CA PHE A 25 4.67 -30.14 16.68
C PHE A 25 5.26 -28.98 17.53
N PRO A 26 6.08 -29.20 18.57
CA PRO A 26 6.63 -28.10 19.37
C PRO A 26 7.62 -27.23 18.58
N TYR A 27 8.35 -27.78 17.61
CA TYR A 27 9.26 -27.02 16.77
C TYR A 27 8.52 -26.15 15.75
N ILE A 28 7.42 -26.67 15.17
CA ILE A 28 6.55 -25.89 14.28
C ILE A 28 5.92 -24.73 15.05
N VAL A 29 5.38 -24.98 16.25
CA VAL A 29 4.80 -23.92 17.09
C VAL A 29 5.86 -22.88 17.46
N CYS A 30 7.07 -23.29 17.84
CA CYS A 30 8.15 -22.37 18.18
C CYS A 30 8.61 -21.54 16.96
N LEU A 31 8.75 -22.16 15.78
CA LEU A 31 9.09 -21.47 14.54
C LEU A 31 8.01 -20.45 14.15
N LEU A 32 6.72 -20.79 14.29
CA LEU A 32 5.61 -19.88 14.03
C LEU A 32 5.58 -18.69 15.01
N VAL A 33 5.90 -18.90 16.29
CA VAL A 33 6.03 -17.81 17.28
C VAL A 33 7.20 -16.89 16.94
N ILE A 34 8.35 -17.44 16.53
CA ILE A 34 9.50 -16.65 16.10
C ILE A 34 9.17 -15.85 14.84
N ILE A 35 8.54 -16.48 13.83
CA ILE A 35 8.17 -15.82 12.57
C ILE A 35 7.14 -14.70 12.81
N SER A 36 6.11 -14.95 13.62
CA SER A 36 5.08 -13.95 13.96
C SER A 36 5.64 -12.80 14.82
N GLY A 37 6.54 -13.09 15.76
CA GLY A 37 7.28 -12.07 16.50
C GLY A 37 8.18 -11.21 15.61
N CYS A 38 8.83 -11.83 14.61
CA CYS A 38 9.69 -11.15 13.64
C CYS A 38 8.88 -10.23 12.71
N ALA A 39 7.73 -10.72 12.20
CA ALA A 39 6.82 -9.91 11.40
C ALA A 39 6.28 -8.70 12.18
N GLY A 40 5.89 -8.89 13.45
CA GLY A 40 5.47 -7.80 14.33
C GLY A 40 6.58 -6.79 14.63
N TYR A 41 7.83 -7.25 14.77
CA TYR A 41 8.99 -6.38 14.95
C TYR A 41 9.26 -5.50 13.73
N TYR A 42 9.27 -6.08 12.52
CA TYR A 42 9.49 -5.31 11.29
C TYR A 42 8.37 -4.33 11.00
N ALA A 43 7.11 -4.70 11.25
CA ALA A 43 5.98 -3.79 11.13
C ALA A 43 6.12 -2.56 12.03
N LYS A 44 6.51 -2.75 13.31
CA LYS A 44 6.76 -1.62 14.23
C LYS A 44 7.92 -0.75 13.77
N LYS A 45 8.99 -1.35 13.24
CA LYS A 45 10.14 -0.59 12.72
C LYS A 45 9.77 0.21 11.48
N ALA A 46 8.96 -0.36 10.58
CA ALA A 46 8.42 0.36 9.44
C ALA A 46 7.62 1.59 9.87
N ASP A 47 6.81 1.47 10.94
CA ASP A 47 6.01 2.59 11.47
C ASP A 47 6.87 3.74 12.00
N VAL A 48 8.03 3.43 12.59
CA VAL A 48 8.99 4.44 13.05
C VAL A 48 9.56 5.21 11.87
N HIS A 49 10.03 4.51 10.84
CA HIS A 49 10.55 5.15 9.63
C HIS A 49 9.47 5.95 8.90
N ASN A 50 8.23 5.46 8.84
CA ASN A 50 7.09 6.19 8.26
C ASN A 50 6.82 7.52 9.00
N LYS A 51 6.81 7.49 10.34
CA LYS A 51 6.63 8.69 11.16
C LYS A 51 7.78 9.68 10.97
N LEU A 52 9.01 9.19 10.89
CA LEU A 52 10.18 10.04 10.65
C LEU A 52 10.13 10.68 9.26
N GLY A 53 9.65 9.95 8.25
CA GLY A 53 9.38 10.50 6.93
C GLY A 53 8.42 11.69 6.98
N ILE A 54 7.30 11.55 7.69
CA ILE A 54 6.33 12.65 7.89
C ILE A 54 6.97 13.84 8.62
N GLU A 55 7.79 13.60 9.64
CA GLU A 55 8.50 14.67 10.36
C GLU A 55 9.44 15.47 9.44
N TYR A 56 10.11 14.79 8.51
CA TYR A 56 10.93 15.47 7.50
C TYR A 56 10.08 16.26 6.49
N VAL A 57 8.88 15.79 6.13
CA VAL A 57 7.93 16.58 5.32
C VAL A 57 7.56 17.89 6.01
N VAL A 58 7.29 17.86 7.32
CA VAL A 58 6.99 19.07 8.11
C VAL A 58 8.17 20.05 8.07
N LYS A 59 9.40 19.53 8.07
CA LYS A 59 10.63 20.32 7.92
C LYS A 59 10.92 20.75 6.48
N LYS A 60 10.07 20.36 5.51
CA LYS A 60 10.26 20.54 4.07
C LYS A 60 11.54 19.90 3.52
N ASP A 61 12.06 18.92 4.25
CA ASP A 61 13.23 18.13 3.86
C ASP A 61 12.77 16.88 3.13
N TYR A 62 12.37 17.07 1.87
CA TYR A 62 11.71 16.03 1.10
C TYR A 62 12.63 14.86 0.74
N ASP A 63 13.93 15.10 0.61
CA ASP A 63 14.89 14.05 0.26
C ASP A 63 15.10 13.08 1.43
N ASN A 64 15.25 13.60 2.66
CA ASN A 64 15.29 12.73 3.84
C ASN A 64 13.94 12.06 4.11
N ALA A 65 12.82 12.73 3.82
CA ALA A 65 11.50 12.11 3.92
C ALA A 65 11.36 10.89 2.98
N ILE A 66 11.77 11.02 1.71
CA ILE A 66 11.78 9.91 0.74
C ILE A 66 12.70 8.78 1.23
N ALA A 67 13.89 9.09 1.73
CA ALA A 67 14.83 8.09 2.23
C ALA A 67 14.24 7.26 3.38
N GLU A 68 13.58 7.92 4.34
CA GLU A 68 12.95 7.23 5.47
C GLU A 68 11.71 6.43 5.05
N LEU A 69 10.89 6.94 4.13
CA LEU A 69 9.75 6.20 3.60
C LEU A 69 10.18 4.97 2.80
N ASN A 70 11.29 5.04 2.06
CA ASN A 70 11.83 3.86 1.35
C ASN A 70 12.31 2.78 2.33
N LYS A 71 12.98 3.15 3.43
CA LYS A 71 13.31 2.19 4.52
C LYS A 71 12.04 1.57 5.11
N ALA A 72 10.98 2.36 5.26
CA ALA A 72 9.71 1.87 5.75
C ALA A 72 9.07 0.85 4.77
N ILE A 73 9.18 1.08 3.46
CA ILE A 73 8.74 0.15 2.41
C ILE A 73 9.54 -1.15 2.46
N GLU A 74 10.87 -1.09 2.61
CA GLU A 74 11.72 -2.29 2.72
C GLU A 74 11.28 -3.18 3.90
N LEU A 75 10.85 -2.58 5.00
CA LEU A 75 10.43 -3.27 6.21
C LEU A 75 8.97 -3.75 6.15
N ASN A 76 8.09 -3.01 5.47
CA ASN A 76 6.68 -3.38 5.30
C ASN A 76 6.16 -2.95 3.91
N PRO A 77 6.41 -3.77 2.88
CA PRO A 77 6.20 -3.38 1.48
C PRO A 77 4.74 -3.31 1.05
N LYS A 78 3.79 -3.69 1.91
CA LYS A 78 2.35 -3.65 1.60
C LYS A 78 1.58 -2.64 2.47
N LYS A 79 2.29 -1.85 3.28
CA LYS A 79 1.63 -0.87 4.14
C LYS A 79 1.20 0.35 3.34
N ILE A 80 -0.11 0.49 3.17
CA ILE A 80 -0.76 1.49 2.32
C ILE A 80 -0.40 2.92 2.72
N GLU A 81 -0.32 3.22 4.03
CA GLU A 81 -0.01 4.57 4.52
C GLU A 81 1.38 5.05 4.09
N ILE A 82 2.35 4.13 3.94
CA ILE A 82 3.71 4.50 3.56
C ILE A 82 3.73 5.00 2.11
N TYR A 83 3.03 4.29 1.21
CA TYR A 83 2.92 4.70 -0.19
C TYR A 83 2.12 5.99 -0.36
N TYR A 84 1.03 6.16 0.40
CA TYR A 84 0.30 7.43 0.41
C TYR A 84 1.20 8.59 0.84
N ASN A 85 1.95 8.44 1.93
CA ASN A 85 2.87 9.47 2.41
C ASN A 85 3.97 9.75 1.39
N LEU A 86 4.50 8.73 0.71
CA LEU A 86 5.49 8.90 -0.34
C LEU A 86 4.93 9.71 -1.51
N GLY A 87 3.69 9.44 -1.91
CA GLY A 87 2.98 10.25 -2.91
C GLY A 87 2.85 11.71 -2.50
N VAL A 88 2.54 11.96 -1.22
CA VAL A 88 2.47 13.31 -0.64
C VAL A 88 3.82 14.01 -0.74
N VAL A 89 4.92 13.33 -0.39
CA VAL A 89 6.26 13.92 -0.47
C VAL A 89 6.65 14.30 -1.89
N TYR A 90 6.41 13.41 -2.86
CA TYR A 90 6.69 13.71 -4.26
C TYR A 90 5.83 14.85 -4.80
N THR A 91 4.55 14.90 -4.43
CA THR A 91 3.65 15.99 -4.85
C THR A 91 3.97 17.33 -4.20
N TYR A 92 4.61 17.34 -3.02
CA TYR A 92 5.17 18.57 -2.47
C TYR A 92 6.41 19.08 -3.22
N LYS A 93 7.20 18.18 -3.84
CA LYS A 93 8.34 18.57 -4.69
C LYS A 93 7.87 19.05 -6.06
N ASP A 94 6.89 18.35 -6.63
CA ASP A 94 6.28 18.63 -7.92
C ASP A 94 4.84 18.10 -7.90
N GLU A 95 3.87 19.02 -7.90
CA GLU A 95 2.42 18.73 -7.86
C GLU A 95 1.96 17.82 -9.02
N THR A 96 2.77 17.68 -10.07
CA THR A 96 2.51 16.82 -11.23
C THR A 96 3.45 15.61 -11.34
N SER A 97 4.20 15.28 -10.29
CA SER A 97 5.20 14.20 -10.29
C SER A 97 4.63 12.84 -10.70
N LYS A 98 5.37 12.11 -11.56
CA LYS A 98 5.05 10.73 -11.93
C LYS A 98 5.29 9.76 -10.79
N GLU A 99 6.34 9.99 -10.00
CA GLU A 99 6.67 9.21 -8.82
C GLU A 99 5.57 9.35 -7.75
N GLY A 100 5.01 10.55 -7.61
CA GLY A 100 3.86 10.81 -6.74
C GLY A 100 2.62 10.02 -7.17
N GLU A 101 2.30 10.06 -8.46
CA GLU A 101 1.23 9.27 -9.07
C GLU A 101 1.44 7.76 -8.84
N GLU A 102 2.63 7.22 -9.15
CA GLU A 102 2.96 5.81 -8.95
C GLU A 102 2.81 5.37 -7.49
N ALA A 103 3.23 6.22 -6.54
CA ALA A 103 3.09 5.94 -5.12
C ALA A 103 1.62 5.90 -4.68
N TYR A 104 0.78 6.85 -5.12
CA TYR A 104 -0.65 6.79 -4.82
C TYR A 104 -1.34 5.60 -5.48
N LEU A 105 -0.98 5.23 -6.71
CA LEU A 105 -1.52 4.05 -7.38
C LEU A 105 -1.19 2.76 -6.61
N LYS A 106 0.04 2.62 -6.11
CA LYS A 106 0.41 1.49 -5.23
C LYS A 106 -0.40 1.48 -3.93
N ALA A 107 -0.64 2.65 -3.32
CA ALA A 107 -1.47 2.73 -2.13
C ALA A 107 -2.89 2.20 -2.38
N VAL A 108 -3.49 2.58 -3.52
CA VAL A 108 -4.80 2.09 -3.95
C VAL A 108 -4.76 0.58 -4.24
N GLU A 109 -3.77 0.11 -5.01
CA GLU A 109 -3.62 -1.30 -5.38
C GLU A 109 -3.53 -2.22 -4.14
N TYR A 110 -2.72 -1.84 -3.14
CA TYR A 110 -2.62 -2.63 -1.92
C TYR A 110 -3.89 -2.62 -1.09
N SER A 111 -4.70 -1.57 -1.21
CA SER A 111 -5.99 -1.48 -0.51
C SER A 111 -7.06 -2.38 -1.10
N ASP A 112 -7.12 -2.50 -2.44
CA ASP A 112 -8.05 -3.40 -3.11
C ASP A 112 -7.77 -4.87 -2.76
N ASN A 113 -6.51 -5.16 -2.42
CA ASN A 113 -6.04 -6.48 -2.00
C ASN A 113 -6.06 -6.68 -0.46
N ALA A 114 -6.39 -5.66 0.32
CA ALA A 114 -6.38 -5.74 1.78
C ALA A 114 -7.72 -6.29 2.31
N SER A 115 -7.66 -7.31 3.15
CA SER A 115 -8.85 -7.87 3.81
C SER A 115 -9.37 -7.04 4.98
N ASP A 116 -8.58 -6.05 5.43
CA ASP A 116 -8.91 -5.21 6.59
C ASP A 116 -9.25 -3.76 6.21
N SER A 117 -10.21 -3.22 6.97
CA SER A 117 -10.85 -1.92 6.84
C SER A 117 -10.03 -0.73 7.34
N GLY A 118 -8.93 -0.94 8.08
CA GLY A 118 -8.14 0.12 8.71
C GLY A 118 -7.62 1.19 7.74
N HIS A 119 -7.39 0.81 6.48
CA HIS A 119 -6.79 1.63 5.43
C HIS A 119 -7.79 2.54 4.71
N LYS A 120 -9.11 2.38 4.94
CA LYS A 120 -10.16 3.17 4.27
C LYS A 120 -10.04 4.69 4.50
N ARG A 121 -9.27 5.11 5.52
CA ARG A 121 -9.06 6.53 5.85
C ARG A 121 -8.19 7.27 4.85
N VAL A 122 -7.21 6.61 4.23
CA VAL A 122 -6.26 7.29 3.32
C VAL A 122 -6.73 7.30 1.87
N LEU A 123 -7.55 6.33 1.46
CA LEU A 123 -8.00 6.17 0.07
C LEU A 123 -8.73 7.36 -0.53
N PRO A 124 -9.65 8.05 0.18
CA PRO A 124 -10.31 9.23 -0.38
C PRO A 124 -9.29 10.29 -0.75
N TYR A 125 -8.26 10.49 0.08
CA TYR A 125 -7.19 11.46 -0.16
C TYR A 125 -6.21 11.00 -1.23
N ALA A 126 -5.90 9.70 -1.31
CA ALA A 126 -5.07 9.16 -2.39
C ALA A 126 -5.74 9.34 -3.76
N TYR A 127 -7.04 9.03 -3.85
CA TYR A 127 -7.82 9.27 -5.06
C TYR A 127 -7.93 10.76 -5.39
N TYR A 128 -8.17 11.61 -4.38
CA TYR A 128 -8.20 13.06 -4.58
C TYR A 128 -6.87 13.61 -5.09
N ASN A 129 -5.75 13.20 -4.52
CA ASN A 129 -4.43 13.65 -4.96
C ASN A 129 -4.09 13.16 -6.38
N LEU A 130 -4.49 11.94 -6.75
CA LEU A 130 -4.42 11.48 -8.14
C LEU A 130 -5.25 12.38 -9.06
N ALA A 131 -6.46 12.75 -8.66
CA ALA A 131 -7.28 13.68 -9.43
C ALA A 131 -6.61 15.04 -9.59
N CYS A 132 -5.98 15.59 -8.54
CA CYS A 132 -5.20 16.83 -8.62
C CYS A 132 -4.08 16.73 -9.67
N ILE A 133 -3.29 15.66 -9.63
CA ILE A 133 -2.20 15.43 -10.60
C ILE A 133 -2.74 15.46 -12.03
N TYR A 134 -3.83 14.74 -12.30
CA TYR A 134 -4.42 14.69 -13.65
C TYR A 134 -5.08 16.02 -14.05
N ALA A 135 -5.73 16.72 -13.12
CA ALA A 135 -6.32 18.03 -13.36
C ALA A 135 -5.27 19.07 -13.74
N LEU A 136 -4.13 19.08 -13.04
CA LEU A 136 -2.98 19.95 -13.32
C LEU A 136 -2.30 19.62 -14.65
N ARG A 137 -2.28 18.34 -15.04
CA ARG A 137 -1.79 17.91 -16.36
C ARG A 137 -2.81 18.13 -17.49
N GLY A 138 -4.03 18.55 -17.18
CA GLY A 138 -5.11 18.79 -18.13
C GLY A 138 -5.87 17.53 -18.59
N ASP A 139 -5.58 16.36 -18.01
CA ASP A 139 -6.31 15.11 -18.29
C ASP A 139 -7.60 15.09 -17.45
N LYS A 140 -8.60 15.82 -17.92
CA LYS A 140 -9.88 16.00 -17.21
C LYS A 140 -10.61 14.68 -17.00
N ASP A 141 -10.55 13.77 -17.97
CA ASP A 141 -11.29 12.51 -17.90
C ASP A 141 -10.76 11.61 -16.77
N LYS A 142 -9.44 11.49 -16.65
CA LYS A 142 -8.85 10.80 -15.50
C LYS A 142 -9.09 11.55 -14.21
N ALA A 143 -8.99 12.88 -14.20
CA ALA A 143 -9.27 13.67 -13.01
C ALA A 143 -10.68 13.38 -12.47
N PHE A 144 -11.71 13.39 -13.32
CA PHE A 144 -13.07 13.04 -12.92
C PHE A 144 -13.19 11.58 -12.48
N ALA A 145 -12.57 10.64 -13.17
CA ALA A 145 -12.60 9.22 -12.77
C ALA A 145 -12.08 9.02 -11.34
N TYR A 146 -11.04 9.76 -10.94
CA TYR A 146 -10.50 9.69 -9.58
C TYR A 146 -11.30 10.52 -8.57
N LEU A 147 -11.85 11.67 -8.96
CA LEU A 147 -12.75 12.45 -8.09
C LEU A 147 -14.01 11.67 -7.73
N GLU A 148 -14.61 10.94 -8.67
CA GLU A 148 -15.76 10.07 -8.42
C GLU A 148 -15.41 8.98 -7.39
N LYS A 149 -14.23 8.35 -7.54
CA LYS A 149 -13.73 7.39 -6.55
C LYS A 149 -13.54 8.04 -5.19
N ALA A 150 -12.97 9.24 -5.11
CA ALA A 150 -12.79 9.94 -3.85
C ALA A 150 -14.13 10.29 -3.19
N ALA A 151 -15.10 10.78 -3.96
CA ALA A 151 -16.44 11.13 -3.48
C ALA A 151 -17.27 9.91 -3.05
N SER A 152 -16.98 8.71 -3.58
CA SER A 152 -17.65 7.47 -3.14
C SER A 152 -17.42 7.15 -1.64
N PHE A 153 -16.43 7.76 -1.00
CA PHE A 153 -16.19 7.66 0.45
C PHE A 153 -16.93 8.73 1.26
N GLY A 154 -17.91 9.40 0.65
CA GLY A 154 -18.70 10.48 1.25
C GLY A 154 -18.06 11.86 1.06
N SER A 155 -18.41 12.80 1.93
CA SER A 155 -18.05 14.21 1.80
C SER A 155 -16.64 14.57 2.29
N VAL A 156 -15.78 13.59 2.56
CA VAL A 156 -14.45 13.79 3.18
C VAL A 156 -13.53 14.74 2.37
N VAL A 157 -13.61 14.70 1.05
CA VAL A 157 -12.84 15.56 0.14
C VAL A 157 -13.65 16.73 -0.42
N TYR A 158 -14.91 16.88 0.00
CA TYR A 158 -15.82 17.91 -0.51
C TYR A 158 -15.26 19.32 -0.35
N HIS A 159 -14.76 19.65 0.83
CA HIS A 159 -14.20 20.98 1.09
C HIS A 159 -12.92 21.24 0.28
N SER A 160 -12.08 20.23 0.09
CA SER A 160 -10.89 20.32 -0.77
C SER A 160 -11.28 20.57 -2.22
N MET A 161 -12.22 19.80 -2.78
CA MET A 161 -12.72 20.02 -4.15
C MET A 161 -13.20 21.47 -4.37
N GLN A 162 -13.82 22.09 -3.36
CA GLN A 162 -14.31 23.47 -3.49
C GLN A 162 -13.21 24.52 -3.46
N ARG A 163 -12.12 24.31 -2.70
CA ARG A 163 -11.18 25.37 -2.34
C ARG A 163 -9.83 25.26 -3.04
N ASP A 164 -9.41 24.05 -3.35
CA ASP A 164 -8.08 23.79 -3.86
C ASP A 164 -7.94 24.32 -5.30
N LYS A 165 -6.84 25.03 -5.57
CA LYS A 165 -6.55 25.69 -6.85
C LYS A 165 -6.38 24.68 -7.99
N GLU A 166 -5.98 23.46 -7.65
CA GLU A 166 -5.75 22.34 -8.55
C GLU A 166 -7.03 21.97 -9.32
N MET A 167 -8.20 22.33 -8.76
CA MET A 167 -9.50 22.10 -9.36
C MET A 167 -9.95 23.21 -10.31
N ASP A 168 -9.21 24.34 -10.42
CA ASP A 168 -9.64 25.51 -11.19
C ASP A 168 -9.93 25.17 -12.66
N SER A 169 -9.14 24.28 -13.26
CA SER A 169 -9.33 23.83 -14.65
C SER A 169 -10.61 23.01 -14.86
N LEU A 170 -11.22 22.51 -13.77
CA LEU A 170 -12.41 21.66 -13.78
C LEU A 170 -13.69 22.42 -13.42
N ARG A 171 -13.61 23.61 -12.81
CA ARG A 171 -14.77 24.32 -12.22
C ARG A 171 -15.90 24.64 -13.22
N ASP A 172 -15.54 24.90 -14.47
CA ASP A 172 -16.49 25.23 -15.52
C ASP A 172 -17.09 23.99 -16.21
N ASP A 173 -16.52 22.80 -15.97
CA ASP A 173 -17.03 21.54 -16.52
C ASP A 173 -18.33 21.14 -15.82
N PRO A 174 -19.41 20.82 -16.56
CA PRO A 174 -20.69 20.41 -15.97
C PRO A 174 -20.58 19.22 -15.01
N ARG A 175 -19.65 18.27 -15.28
CA ARG A 175 -19.43 17.10 -14.43
C ARG A 175 -18.98 17.49 -13.03
N PHE A 176 -18.19 18.56 -12.90
CA PHE A 176 -17.71 19.03 -11.60
C PHE A 176 -18.84 19.61 -10.75
N LYS A 177 -19.75 20.37 -11.37
CA LYS A 177 -20.93 20.92 -10.69
C LYS A 177 -21.84 19.80 -10.20
N GLU A 178 -22.12 18.81 -11.05
CA GLU A 178 -22.92 17.64 -10.69
C GLU A 178 -22.29 16.84 -9.55
N LEU A 179 -20.98 16.60 -9.60
CA LEU A 179 -20.24 15.92 -8.55
C LEU A 179 -20.35 16.65 -7.20
N LEU A 180 -20.15 17.97 -7.18
CA LEU A 180 -20.28 18.77 -5.97
C LEU A 180 -21.70 18.77 -5.41
N ASP A 181 -22.72 18.83 -6.26
CA ASP A 181 -24.12 18.80 -5.83
C ASP A 181 -24.50 17.45 -5.21
N ARG A 182 -23.96 16.34 -5.72
CA ARG A 182 -24.13 15.01 -5.12
C ARG A 182 -23.39 14.90 -3.79
N ALA A 183 -22.10 15.22 -3.77
CA ALA A 183 -21.27 15.15 -2.56
C ALA A 183 -21.80 16.06 -1.43
N ARG A 184 -22.45 17.18 -1.75
CA ARG A 184 -23.12 18.06 -0.77
C ARG A 184 -24.33 17.40 -0.12
N LYS A 185 -25.10 16.61 -0.86
CA LYS A 185 -26.32 15.94 -0.36
C LYS A 185 -25.96 14.78 0.57
N ASP A 186 -24.91 14.04 0.24
CA ASP A 186 -24.45 12.89 1.02
C ASP A 186 -23.78 13.27 2.35
N GLY A 187 -23.38 14.54 2.50
CA GLY A 187 -22.79 15.09 3.73
C GLY A 187 -23.79 15.69 4.73
N LYS A 188 -25.10 15.56 4.51
CA LYS A 188 -26.16 15.96 5.45
C LYS A 188 -26.74 14.73 6.15
#